data_AF-A0A258UVR0-F1
#
_entry.id   AF-A0A258UVR0-F1
#
_cell.length_a   1.000
_cell.length_b   1.000
_cell.length_c   1.000
_cell.angle_alpha   90.00
_cell.angle_beta   90.00
_cell.angle_gamma   90.00
#
_symmetry.space_group_name_H-M   'P 1'
#
loop_
_entity.id
_entity.type
_entity.pdbx_description
1 polymer ?
#
loop_
_entity_poly.entity_id
_entity_poly.type
_entity_poly.pdbx_seq_one_letter_code
_entity_poly.pdbx_strand_id
1 'polypeptide(L)'
;MPVQHVAVLWPDEANYARLVAISDDWMPPSLADYRGALLRRAELRGWTEADFLKVDFDPDVLASWCRENFGTVNADSRSAYASFIGKLQFERTEENRTSRRSDH
;
A
#
# COMPACT_ATOMS: atom_id res chain seq x y z
N MET A 1 20.40 2.56 -11.03
CA MET A 1 19.07 1.91 -11.10
C MET A 1 18.14 2.73 -10.23
N PRO A 2 16.95 3.17 -10.69
CA PRO A 2 15.99 3.79 -9.79
C PRO A 2 15.64 2.79 -8.68
N VAL A 3 15.62 3.25 -7.43
CA VAL A 3 15.19 2.44 -6.28
C VAL A 3 13.73 2.08 -6.53
N GLN A 4 13.45 0.81 -6.81
CA GLN A 4 12.10 0.33 -7.05
C GLN A 4 11.43 0.14 -5.70
N HIS A 5 10.82 1.21 -5.17
CA HIS A 5 10.07 1.11 -3.93
C HIS A 5 8.87 0.17 -4.11
N VAL A 6 8.63 -0.66 -3.10
CA VAL A 6 7.52 -1.60 -3.05
C VAL A 6 6.36 -0.93 -2.35
N ALA A 7 5.27 -0.68 -3.07
CA ALA A 7 4.09 -0.08 -2.48
C ALA A 7 3.37 -1.04 -1.54
N VAL A 8 3.13 -0.60 -0.31
CA VAL A 8 2.47 -1.41 0.73
C VAL A 8 1.40 -0.60 1.43
N LEU A 9 0.23 -1.19 1.64
CA LEU A 9 -0.83 -0.57 2.45
C LEU A 9 -0.33 -0.44 3.89
N TRP A 10 -0.34 0.78 4.41
CA TRP A 10 0.20 1.08 5.73
C TRP A 10 -0.86 1.66 6.68
N PRO A 11 -1.83 0.85 7.15
CA PRO A 11 -2.91 1.34 7.99
C PRO A 11 -2.43 1.85 9.35
N ASP A 12 -3.20 2.79 9.90
CA ASP A 12 -3.22 3.13 11.33
C ASP A 12 -4.22 2.24 12.09
N GLU A 13 -4.39 2.47 13.40
CA GLU A 13 -5.29 1.64 14.22
C GLU A 13 -6.76 1.73 13.78
N ALA A 14 -7.24 2.93 13.42
CA ALA A 14 -8.62 3.14 12.99
C ALA A 14 -8.90 2.48 11.64
N ASN A 15 -7.96 2.59 10.70
CA ASN A 15 -8.04 2.01 9.37
C ASN A 15 -7.81 0.50 9.39
N TYR A 16 -7.01 -0.02 10.33
CA TYR A 16 -6.75 -1.45 10.43
C TYR A 16 -8.00 -2.25 10.77
N ALA A 17 -8.77 -1.80 11.76
CA ALA A 17 -10.02 -2.47 12.14
C ALA A 17 -11.00 -2.55 10.95
N ARG A 18 -11.10 -1.46 10.18
CA ARG A 18 -11.93 -1.40 8.97
C ARG A 18 -11.38 -2.30 7.87
N LEU A 19 -10.07 -2.30 7.64
CA LEU A 19 -9.41 -3.17 6.66
C LEU A 19 -9.68 -4.66 6.95
N VAL A 20 -9.61 -5.06 8.22
CA VAL A 20 -9.94 -6.42 8.65
C VAL A 20 -11.40 -6.74 8.33
N ALA A 21 -12.33 -5.83 8.64
CA ALA A 21 -13.76 -6.05 8.45
C ALA A 21 -14.17 -6.22 6.97
N ILE A 22 -13.47 -5.57 6.04
CA ILE A 22 -13.77 -5.64 4.60
C ILE A 22 -13.03 -6.76 3.86
N SER A 23 -12.05 -7.39 4.49
CA SER A 23 -11.21 -8.40 3.85
C SER A 23 -11.91 -9.75 3.75
N ASP A 24 -11.83 -10.39 2.59
CA ASP A 24 -12.43 -11.69 2.30
C ASP A 24 -11.56 -12.88 2.74
N ASP A 25 -10.29 -12.63 3.05
CA ASP A 25 -9.32 -13.63 3.47
C ASP A 25 -8.79 -13.36 4.88
N TRP A 26 -7.99 -14.30 5.39
CA TRP A 26 -7.42 -14.18 6.71
C TRP A 26 -6.54 -12.93 6.82
N MET A 27 -6.78 -12.16 7.88
CA MET A 27 -6.00 -11.00 8.26
C MET A 27 -5.34 -11.23 9.62
N PRO A 28 -4.14 -10.66 9.86
CA PRO A 28 -3.49 -10.72 11.17
C PRO A 28 -4.40 -10.17 12.28
N PRO A 29 -4.31 -10.69 13.52
CA PRO A 29 -5.24 -10.29 14.58
C PRO A 29 -4.98 -8.88 15.11
N SER A 30 -3.80 -8.31 14.87
CA SER A 30 -3.44 -6.96 15.29
C SER A 30 -2.67 -6.19 14.22
N LEU A 31 -2.65 -4.86 14.33
CA LEU A 31 -1.85 -4.00 13.46
C LEU A 31 -0.35 -4.31 13.60
N ALA A 32 0.11 -4.64 14.81
CA ALA A 32 1.50 -5.03 15.06
C ALA A 32 1.86 -6.31 14.30
N ASP A 33 0.99 -7.33 14.33
CA ASP A 33 1.20 -8.57 13.60
C ASP A 33 1.16 -8.36 12.08
N TYR A 34 0.30 -7.46 11.62
CA TYR A 34 0.24 -7.09 10.20
C TYR A 34 1.54 -6.45 9.73
N ARG A 35 2.05 -5.46 10.45
CA ARG A 35 3.34 -4.82 10.13
C ARG A 35 4.50 -5.82 10.24
N GLY A 36 4.49 -6.68 11.25
CA GLY A 36 5.47 -7.76 11.40
C GLY A 36 5.46 -8.75 10.23
N ALA A 37 4.27 -9.13 9.74
CA ALA A 37 4.13 -10.00 8.58
C ALA A 37 4.66 -9.34 7.29
N LEU A 38 4.42 -8.05 7.09
CA LEU A 38 4.98 -7.29 5.96
C LEU A 38 6.50 -7.25 6.01
N LEU A 39 7.08 -6.90 7.17
CA LEU A 39 8.53 -6.83 7.35
C LEU A 39 9.20 -8.19 7.14
N ARG A 40 8.60 -9.27 7.66
CA ARG A 40 9.11 -10.63 7.42
C ARG A 40 9.07 -11.02 5.95
N ARG A 41 8.02 -10.64 5.21
CA ARG A 41 7.94 -10.88 3.76
C ARG A 41 8.99 -10.07 3.00
N ALA A 42 9.28 -8.85 3.43
CA ALA A 42 10.36 -8.04 2.88
C ALA A 42 11.72 -8.67 3.12
N GLU A 43 12.00 -9.10 4.35
CA GLU A 43 13.26 -9.75 4.71
C GLU A 43 13.53 -10.98 3.83
N LEU A 44 12.51 -11.82 3.61
CA LEU A 44 12.60 -12.99 2.72
C LEU A 44 12.92 -12.64 1.26
N ARG A 45 12.67 -11.39 0.85
CA ARG A 45 12.98 -10.87 -0.49
C ARG A 45 14.24 -10.00 -0.52
N GLY A 46 14.94 -9.88 0.60
CA GLY A 46 16.12 -9.00 0.73
C GLY A 46 15.76 -7.51 0.75
N TRP A 47 14.52 -7.17 1.10
CA TRP A 47 14.05 -5.80 1.26
C TRP A 47 14.05 -5.37 2.72
N THR A 48 14.19 -4.08 2.92
CA THR A 48 14.08 -3.39 4.21
C THR A 48 12.85 -2.49 4.23
N GLU A 49 12.49 -1.97 5.40
CA GLU A 49 11.39 -1.01 5.51
C GLU A 49 11.66 0.29 4.72
N ALA A 50 12.93 0.64 4.48
CA ALA A 50 13.30 1.81 3.66
C ALA A 50 12.93 1.62 2.17
N ASP A 51 12.74 0.38 1.73
CA ASP A 51 12.30 0.05 0.38
C ASP A 51 10.78 0.15 0.23
N PHE A 52 10.04 0.39 1.31
CA PHE A 52 8.58 0.49 1.28
C PHE A 52 8.12 1.90 0.91
N LEU A 53 7.30 1.98 -0.14
CA LEU A 53 6.40 3.10 -0.33
C LEU A 53 5.13 2.83 0.48
N LYS A 54 5.08 3.40 1.68
CA LYS A 54 3.93 3.31 2.59
C LYS A 54 2.80 4.16 2.04
N VAL A 55 1.75 3.51 1.55
CA VAL A 55 0.61 4.23 0.96
C VAL A 55 -0.50 4.39 1.99
N ASP A 56 -0.92 5.64 2.18
CA ASP A 56 -2.16 5.97 2.87
C ASP A 56 -3.36 5.61 1.98
N PHE A 57 -4.44 5.14 2.59
CA PHE A 57 -5.63 4.72 1.86
C PHE A 57 -6.89 4.84 2.72
N ASP A 58 -8.04 4.97 2.04
CA ASP A 58 -9.36 4.79 2.64
C ASP A 58 -9.82 3.34 2.41
N PRO A 59 -10.16 2.58 3.47
CA PRO A 59 -10.68 1.22 3.36
C PRO A 59 -11.90 1.09 2.44
N ASP A 60 -12.81 2.07 2.39
CA ASP A 60 -14.01 1.98 1.56
C ASP A 60 -13.66 2.14 0.07
N VAL A 61 -12.75 3.07 -0.24
CA VAL A 61 -12.25 3.27 -1.60
C VAL A 61 -11.49 2.02 -2.07
N LEU A 62 -10.65 1.46 -1.20
CA LEU A 62 -9.98 0.19 -1.45
C LEU A 62 -10.99 -0.93 -1.73
N ALA A 63 -12.00 -1.08 -0.90
CA ALA A 63 -13.02 -2.12 -1.05
C ALA A 63 -13.74 -1.98 -2.40
N SER A 64 -14.22 -0.77 -2.70
CA SER A 64 -14.89 -0.46 -3.97
C SER A 64 -14.02 -0.83 -5.17
N TRP A 65 -12.77 -0.37 -5.16
CA TRP A 65 -11.83 -0.63 -6.25
C TRP A 65 -11.51 -2.13 -6.40
N CYS A 66 -11.25 -2.83 -5.29
CA CYS A 66 -10.95 -4.26 -5.32
C CYS A 66 -12.15 -5.09 -5.83
N ARG A 67 -13.37 -4.73 -5.41
CA ARG A 67 -14.60 -5.39 -5.88
C ARG A 67 -14.85 -5.15 -7.37
N GLU A 68 -14.63 -3.92 -7.84
CA GLU A 68 -14.79 -3.58 -9.26
C GLU A 68 -13.78 -4.31 -10.15
N ASN A 69 -12.52 -4.41 -9.72
CA ASN A 69 -11.43 -4.95 -10.56
C ASN A 69 -11.22 -6.46 -10.39
N PHE A 70 -11.55 -7.04 -9.24
CA PHE A 70 -11.25 -8.44 -8.91
C PHE A 70 -12.44 -9.22 -8.32
N GLY A 71 -13.55 -8.56 -7.99
CA GLY A 71 -14.70 -9.18 -7.31
C GLY A 71 -14.49 -9.49 -5.82
N THR A 72 -13.26 -9.36 -5.30
CA THR A 72 -12.88 -9.74 -3.93
C THR A 72 -11.85 -8.78 -3.34
N VAL A 73 -11.85 -8.68 -2.01
CA VAL A 73 -10.88 -7.94 -1.20
C VAL A 73 -9.96 -8.93 -0.49
N ASN A 74 -9.01 -9.52 -1.22
CA ASN A 74 -8.03 -10.48 -0.70
C ASN A 74 -6.59 -9.92 -0.77
N ALA A 75 -5.60 -10.69 -0.31
CA ALA A 75 -4.21 -10.24 -0.28
C ALA A 75 -3.68 -9.78 -1.64
N ASP A 76 -4.10 -10.44 -2.72
CA ASP A 76 -3.64 -10.13 -4.08
C ASP A 76 -4.29 -8.83 -4.58
N SER A 77 -5.61 -8.67 -4.44
CA SER A 77 -6.29 -7.43 -4.86
C SER A 77 -5.88 -6.22 -4.02
N ARG A 78 -5.65 -6.41 -2.71
CA ARG A 78 -5.07 -5.37 -1.83
C ARG A 78 -3.67 -4.94 -2.27
N SER A 79 -2.83 -5.90 -2.68
CA SER A 79 -1.47 -5.62 -3.17
C SER A 79 -1.48 -4.93 -4.54
N ALA A 80 -2.43 -5.28 -5.41
CA ALA A 80 -2.66 -4.59 -6.68
C ALA A 80 -3.10 -3.13 -6.44
N TYR A 81 -4.02 -2.91 -5.51
CA TYR A 81 -4.46 -1.55 -5.13
C TYR A 81 -3.30 -0.72 -4.56
N ALA A 82 -2.49 -1.30 -3.67
CA ALA A 82 -1.30 -0.64 -3.12
C ALA A 82 -0.36 -0.16 -4.23
N SER A 83 -0.12 -1.03 -5.23
CA SER A 83 0.72 -0.71 -6.39
C SER A 83 0.12 0.40 -7.25
N PHE A 84 -1.20 0.37 -7.48
CA PHE A 84 -1.92 1.40 -8.22
C PHE A 84 -1.80 2.78 -7.55
N ILE A 85 -2.11 2.86 -6.25
CA ILE A 85 -1.99 4.11 -5.50
C ILE A 85 -0.53 4.57 -5.39
N GLY A 86 0.39 3.65 -5.13
CA GLY A 86 1.81 3.95 -5.04
C GLY A 86 2.36 4.58 -6.33
N LYS A 87 1.92 4.08 -7.49
CA LYS A 87 2.25 4.68 -8.78
C LYS A 87 1.73 6.13 -8.90
N LEU A 88 0.46 6.36 -8.55
CA LEU A 88 -0.14 7.70 -8.60
C LEU A 88 0.58 8.69 -7.66
N GLN A 89 0.96 8.25 -6.45
CA GLN A 89 1.69 9.07 -5.50
C GLN A 89 3.10 9.41 -5.99
N PHE A 90 3.78 8.45 -6.62
CA PHE A 90 5.11 8.66 -7.19
C PHE A 90 5.08 9.65 -8.36
N GLU A 91 4.16 9.46 -9.31
CA GLU A 91 3.98 10.36 -10.47
C GLU A 91 3.72 11.80 -10.02
N ARG A 92 2.82 11.99 -9.05
CA ARG A 92 2.50 13.32 -8.49
C ARG A 92 3.69 13.98 -7.78
N THR A 93 4.58 13.19 -7.18
CA THR A 93 5.77 13.70 -6.51
C THR A 93 6.82 14.17 -7.52
N GLU A 94 7.02 13.41 -8.60
CA GLU A 94 7.94 13.78 -9.67
C GLU A 94 7.46 15.01 -10.44
N GLU A 95 6.15 15.11 -10.75
CA GLU A 95 5.57 16.31 -11.38
C GLU A 95 5.82 17.58 -10.56
N ASN A 96 5.53 17.54 -9.25
CA ASN A 96 5.78 18.67 -8.34
C ASN A 96 7.25 19.07 -8.25
N ARG A 97 8.17 18.11 -8.38
CA ARG A 97 9.61 18.36 -8.38
C ARG A 97 10.08 19.04 -9.65
N THR A 98 9.53 18.65 -10.80
CA THR A 98 9.82 19.29 -12.09
C THR A 98 9.23 20.70 -12.20
N SER A 99 8.00 20.92 -11.72
CA SER A 99 7.38 22.25 -11.74
C SER A 99 8.15 23.28 -10.90
N ARG A 100 8.69 22.88 -9.73
CA ARG A 100 9.51 23.77 -8.89
C ARG A 100 10.89 24.10 -9.46
N ARG A 101 11.37 23.37 -10.47
CA ARG A 101 12.66 23.63 -11.14
C ARG A 101 12.53 24.58 -12.32
N SER A 102 11.32 24.83 -12.82
CA SER A 102 11.08 25.72 -13.97
C SER A 102 10.86 27.19 -13.59
N ASP A 103 10.84 27.51 -12.29
CA ASP A 103 10.66 28.86 -11.74
C ASP A 103 11.97 29.48 -11.20
N HIS A 104 13.14 29.07 -11.70
CA HIS A 104 14.44 29.69 -11.36
C HIS A 104 15.33 29.91 -12.58
#